data_AF-X0YJJ2-F1
#
_entry.id   AF-X0YJJ2-F1
#
_cell.length_a   1.000
_cell.length_b   1.000
_cell.length_c   1.000
_cell.angle_alpha   90.00
_cell.angle_beta   90.00
_cell.angle_gamma   90.00
#
_symmetry.space_group_name_H-M   'P 1'
#
loop_
_entity.id
_entity.type
_entity.pdbx_description
1 polymer ?
#
loop_
_entity_poly.entity_id
_entity_poly.type
_entity_poly.pdbx_seq_one_letter_code
_entity_poly.pdbx_strand_id
1 'polypeptide(L)' 'MKKSFTIHDLPISERPRERLQKFGVEALSAQEILALILGRGIAGESVTVTAQRLLSQFGNLRGIAGASVEGLS' A
#
# COMPACT_ATOMS: atom_id res chain seq x y z
N MET A 1 -14.40 18.70 6.33
CA MET A 1 -13.84 17.45 5.76
C MET A 1 -12.32 17.52 5.91
N LYS A 2 -11.68 16.58 6.64
CA LYS A 2 -10.21 16.54 6.72
C LYS A 2 -9.67 16.23 5.33
N LYS A 3 -8.84 17.12 4.76
CA LYS A 3 -8.15 16.88 3.50
C LYS A 3 -7.21 15.68 3.70
N SER A 4 -7.52 14.55 3.09
CA SER A 4 -6.67 13.37 3.14
C SER A 4 -5.53 13.57 2.13
N PHE A 5 -4.29 13.50 2.59
CA PHE A 5 -3.12 13.59 1.72
C PHE A 5 -3.07 12.34 0.84
N THR A 6 -3.03 12.52 -0.48
CA THR A 6 -3.09 11.44 -1.46
C THR A 6 -1.75 11.26 -2.18
N ILE A 7 -1.60 10.13 -2.88
CA ILE A 7 -0.42 9.88 -3.73
C ILE A 7 -0.23 10.99 -4.78
N HIS A 8 -1.31 11.64 -5.23
CA HIS A 8 -1.22 12.72 -6.21
C HIS A 8 -0.63 14.00 -5.63
N ASP A 9 -0.70 14.19 -4.30
CA ASP A 9 -0.09 15.31 -3.58
C ASP A 9 1.43 15.13 -3.40
N LEU A 10 1.97 13.94 -3.67
CA LEU A 10 3.41 13.70 -3.68
C LEU A 10 4.06 14.26 -4.96
N PRO A 11 5.29 14.80 -4.86
CA PRO A 11 6.14 15.05 -6.01
C PRO A 11 6.25 13.79 -6.88
N ILE A 12 6.32 13.96 -8.21
CA ILE A 12 6.36 12.83 -9.16
C ILE A 12 7.49 11.85 -8.82
N SER A 13 8.66 12.35 -8.41
CA SER A 13 9.81 11.54 -8.02
C SER A 13 9.60 10.71 -6.76
N GLU A 14 8.62 11.06 -5.94
CA GLU A 14 8.29 10.38 -4.68
C GLU A 14 7.10 9.42 -4.83
N ARG A 15 6.37 9.51 -5.93
CA ARG A 15 5.22 8.63 -6.16
C ARG A 15 5.69 7.17 -6.33
N PRO A 16 4.98 6.19 -5.75
CA PRO A 16 5.48 4.82 -5.68
C PRO A 16 5.70 4.16 -7.06
N ARG A 17 4.85 4.43 -8.07
CA ARG A 17 5.00 3.81 -9.40
C ARG A 17 6.24 4.33 -10.12
N GLU A 18 6.47 5.63 -10.01
CA GLU A 18 7.59 6.35 -10.60
C GLU A 18 8.90 5.98 -9.90
N ARG A 19 8.89 5.84 -8.57
CA ARG A 19 10.01 5.28 -7.79
C ARG A 19 10.32 3.85 -8.22
N LEU A 20 9.30 3.00 -8.38
CA LEU A 20 9.47 1.62 -8.82
C LEU A 20 10.13 1.55 -10.20
N GLN A 21 9.68 2.38 -11.14
CA GLN A 21 10.26 2.46 -12.48
C GLN A 21 11.71 2.94 -12.48
N LYS A 22 12.05 3.92 -11.62
CA LYS A 22 13.37 4.56 -11.61
C LYS A 22 14.41 3.81 -10.80
N PHE A 23 14.03 3.26 -9.66
CA PHE A 23 14.95 2.73 -8.66
C PHE A 23 14.72 1.24 -8.33
N GLY A 24 13.68 0.62 -8.91
CA GLY A 24 13.34 -0.78 -8.63
C GLY A 24 12.54 -0.96 -7.34
N VAL A 25 12.23 -2.22 -7.02
CA VAL A 25 11.36 -2.58 -5.88
C VAL A 25 12.02 -2.29 -4.53
N GLU A 26 13.36 -2.33 -4.47
CA GLU A 26 14.15 -2.03 -3.26
C GLU A 26 13.90 -0.60 -2.72
N ALA A 27 13.45 0.31 -3.58
CA ALA A 27 13.18 1.69 -3.21
C ALA A 27 11.79 1.90 -2.58
N LEU A 28 10.99 0.85 -2.43
CA LEU A 28 9.64 0.91 -1.90
C LEU A 28 9.55 0.19 -0.56
N SER A 29 8.75 0.73 0.35
CA SER A 29 8.36 0.01 1.57
C SER A 29 7.43 -1.16 1.24
N ALA A 30 7.34 -2.14 2.15
CA ALA A 30 6.37 -3.24 2.04
C ALA A 30 4.92 -2.72 1.91
N GLN A 31 4.60 -1.59 2.57
CA GLN A 31 3.30 -0.93 2.47
C GLN A 31 3.05 -0.39 1.07
N GLU A 32 4.01 0.30 0.47
CA GLU A 32 3.89 0.83 -0.89
C GLU A 32 3.78 -0.29 -1.91
N ILE A 33 4.57 -1.36 -1.77
CA ILE A 33 4.49 -2.54 -2.64
C ILE A 33 3.09 -3.16 -2.57
N LEU A 34 2.58 -3.39 -1.36
CA LEU A 34 1.25 -3.94 -1.18
C LEU A 34 0.16 -3.01 -1.75
N ALA A 35 0.27 -1.70 -1.50
CA ALA A 35 -0.67 -0.73 -2.03
C ALA A 35 -0.69 -0.70 -3.57
N LEU A 36 0.47 -0.86 -4.21
CA LEU A 36 0.57 -0.98 -5.66
C LEU A 36 -0.10 -2.25 -6.19
N ILE A 37 0.07 -3.39 -5.51
CA ILE A 37 -0.57 -4.66 -5.86
C ILE A 37 -2.09 -4.56 -5.74
N LEU A 38 -2.59 -3.96 -4.66
CA LEU A 38 -4.04 -3.77 -4.44
C LEU A 38 -4.66 -2.79 -5.45
N GLY A 39 -3.89 -1.78 -5.89
CA GLY A 39 -4.27 -0.83 -6.95
C GLY A 39 -5.33 0.20 -6.55
N ARG A 40 -6.26 -0.14 -5.67
CA ARG A 40 -7.29 0.76 -5.13
C ARG A 40 -7.64 0.45 -3.68
N GLY A 41 -8.18 1.45 -2.99
CA GLY A 41 -8.72 1.29 -1.64
C GLY A 41 -10.13 0.71 -1.66
N ILE A 42 -10.72 0.63 -0.47
CA ILE A 42 -12.12 0.22 -0.25
C ILE A 42 -12.97 1.44 0.12
N ALA A 43 -14.29 1.27 0.21
CA ALA A 43 -15.18 2.34 0.62
C ALA A 43 -14.77 2.87 2.01
N GLY A 44 -14.42 4.16 2.10
CA GLY A 44 -14.03 4.81 3.34
C GLY A 44 -12.55 4.64 3.74
N GLU A 45 -11.74 3.86 3.01
CA GLU A 45 -10.33 3.61 3.34
C GLU A 45 -9.46 3.68 2.08
N SER A 46 -8.39 4.50 2.10
CA SER A 46 -7.47 4.57 0.95
C SER A 46 -6.61 3.32 0.87
N VAL A 47 -6.10 3.00 -0.33
CA VAL A 47 -5.25 1.82 -0.55
C VAL A 47 -4.03 1.79 0.36
N THR A 48 -3.46 2.96 0.66
CA THR A 48 -2.31 3.11 1.56
C THR A 48 -2.67 2.74 3.00
N VAL A 49 -3.87 3.12 3.46
CA VAL A 49 -4.36 2.79 4.80
C VAL A 49 -4.73 1.31 4.87
N THR A 50 -5.41 0.77 3.86
CA THR A 50 -5.72 -0.67 3.78
C THR A 50 -4.45 -1.53 3.82
N ALA A 51 -3.42 -1.16 3.04
CA ALA A 51 -2.14 -1.86 3.04
C ALA A 51 -1.44 -1.79 4.40
N GLN A 52 -1.49 -0.64 5.08
CA GLN A 52 -0.95 -0.50 6.44
C GLN A 52 -1.69 -1.38 7.43
N ARG A 53 -3.03 -1.39 7.40
CA ARG A 53 -3.87 -2.21 8.28
C ARG A 53 -3.53 -3.68 8.14
N LEU A 54 -3.44 -4.18 6.91
CA LEU A 54 -3.08 -5.59 6.65
C LEU A 54 -1.67 -5.90 7.17
N LEU A 55 -0.69 -5.03 6.95
CA LEU A 55 0.66 -5.23 7.47
C LEU A 55 0.70 -5.21 9.00
N SER A 56 -0.07 -4.35 9.65
CA SER A 56 -0.18 -4.33 11.11
C SER A 56 -0.84 -5.59 11.67
N GLN A 57 -1.84 -6.13 10.98
CA GLN A 57 -2.58 -7.32 11.40
C GLN A 57 -1.76 -8.62 11.20
N PHE A 58 -1.04 -8.73 10.09
CA PHE A 58 -0.34 -9.96 9.69
C PHE A 58 1.19 -9.88 9.82
N GLY A 59 1.72 -8.74 10.26
CA GLY A 59 3.13 -8.47 10.54
C GLY A 59 3.98 -8.18 9.29
N ASN A 60 3.87 -9.01 8.25
CA ASN A 60 4.65 -8.86 7.02
C ASN A 60 3.94 -9.46 5.80
N LEU A 61 4.52 -9.25 4.61
CA LEU A 61 3.95 -9.74 3.34
C LEU A 61 3.79 -11.27 3.29
N ARG A 62 4.67 -12.05 3.94
CA ARG A 62 4.53 -13.52 4.00
C ARG A 62 3.35 -13.92 4.89
N GLY A 63 3.14 -13.20 6.00
CA GLY A 63 1.97 -13.38 6.86
C GLY A 63 0.66 -13.12 6.12
N ILE A 64 0.62 -12.06 5.29
CA ILE A 64 -0.53 -11.75 4.43
C ILE A 64 -0.72 -12.85 3.37
N ALA A 65 0.34 -13.27 2.69
CA ALA A 65 0.26 -14.29 1.64
C ALA A 65 -0.17 -15.67 2.16
N GLY A 66 0.05 -15.95 3.44
CA GLY A 66 -0.39 -17.18 4.11
C GLY A 66 -1.76 -17.07 4.78
N ALA A 67 -2.42 -15.91 4.75
CA ALA A 67 -3.72 -15.73 5.38
C ALA A 67 -4.84 -16.35 4.54
N SER A 68 -5.82 -16.96 5.21
CA SER A 68 -7.07 -17.39 4.58
C SER A 68 -7.88 -16.17 4.11
N VAL A 69 -8.76 -16.36 3.14
CA VAL A 69 -9.64 -15.30 2.63
C VAL A 69 -10.52 -14.72 3.76
N GLU A 70 -11.01 -15.57 4.67
CA GLU A 70 -11.77 -15.11 5.84
C GLU A 70 -10.94 -14.24 6.78
N GLY A 71 -9.63 -14.48 6.88
CA GLY A 71 -8.74 -13.66 7.70
C GLY A 71 -8.48 -12.27 7.11
N LEU A 72 -8.53 -12.15 5.78
CA LEU A 72 -8.29 -10.88 5.06
C LEU A 72 -9.53 -9.99 4.94
N SER A 73 -10.69 -10.49 5.39
CA SER A 73 -11.98 -9.78 5.31
C SER A 73 -12.06 -8.59 6.26
#